data_AF-A0A926Z3F8-F1
#
_entry.id   AF-A0A926Z3F8-F1
#
_cell.length_a   1.000
_cell.length_b   1.000
_cell.length_c   1.000
_cell.angle_alpha   90.00
_cell.angle_beta   90.00
_cell.angle_gamma   90.00
#
_symmetry.space_group_name_H-M   'P 1'
#
loop_
_entity.id
_entity.type
_entity.pdbx_description
1 polymer ?
#
loop_
_entity_poly.entity_id
_entity_poly.type
_entity_poly.pdbx_seq_one_letter_code
_entity_poly.pdbx_strand_id
1 'polypeptide(L)'
;MDFTYGLDDLGQMGKIPDKTVELWYLAKQQMEAASATLLGSFNKYAVIQNCCIATELLLKGALITFGFDEETLRKQYGHNFKKLVNTSYQHLSNLDKETLLFVVQQFPDYVKSRYEDQKFSRLDLGKFLMNTQYISGEILRQFSNRNCREDFTAMPNRNWDLTYRTFPKK
;
A
#
# COMPACT_ATOMS: atom_id res chain seq x y z
N MET A 1 -6.62 -11.74 2.83
CA MET A 1 -5.70 -12.23 1.79
C MET A 1 -4.43 -11.41 1.88
N ASP A 2 -3.26 -12.04 1.76
CA ASP A 2 -1.97 -11.35 1.66
C ASP A 2 -1.79 -10.71 0.27
N PHE A 3 -1.10 -9.58 0.20
CA PHE A 3 -0.93 -8.77 -1.00
C PHE A 3 -0.31 -9.56 -2.15
N THR A 4 0.75 -10.32 -1.87
CA THR A 4 1.47 -11.12 -2.88
C THR A 4 0.56 -12.15 -3.53
N TYR A 5 -0.16 -12.91 -2.71
CA TYR A 5 -1.08 -13.93 -3.20
C TYR A 5 -2.24 -13.31 -4.01
N GLY A 6 -2.75 -12.15 -3.57
CA GLY A 6 -3.80 -11.45 -4.31
C GLY A 6 -3.35 -10.91 -5.66
N LEU A 7 -2.11 -10.44 -5.76
CA LEU A 7 -1.55 -9.99 -7.03
C LEU A 7 -1.39 -11.15 -8.03
N ASP A 8 -0.93 -12.30 -7.56
CA ASP A 8 -0.77 -13.50 -8.40
C ASP A 8 -2.14 -13.99 -8.92
N ASP A 9 -3.18 -14.01 -8.06
CA ASP A 9 -4.57 -14.33 -8.45
C ASP A 9 -5.07 -13.35 -9.54
N LEU A 10 -4.88 -12.03 -9.35
CA LEU A 10 -5.37 -11.03 -10.30
C LEU A 10 -4.69 -11.10 -11.66
N GLY A 11 -3.38 -11.39 -11.69
CA GLY A 11 -2.64 -11.59 -12.94
C GLY A 11 -3.17 -12.77 -13.75
N GLN A 12 -3.66 -13.82 -13.09
CA GLN A 12 -4.22 -15.00 -13.76
C GLN A 12 -5.68 -14.80 -14.22
N MET A 13 -6.43 -13.90 -13.57
CA MET A 13 -7.83 -13.66 -13.90
C MET A 13 -8.04 -12.90 -15.22
N GLY A 14 -7.04 -12.15 -15.71
CA GLY A 14 -7.10 -11.40 -16.98
C GLY A 14 -8.15 -10.29 -17.03
N LYS A 15 -8.63 -9.81 -15.86
CA LYS A 15 -9.72 -8.81 -15.75
C LYS A 15 -9.23 -7.37 -15.64
N ILE A 16 -7.93 -7.16 -15.47
CA ILE A 16 -7.30 -5.86 -15.34
C ILE A 16 -6.21 -5.69 -16.41
N PRO A 17 -5.90 -4.45 -16.83
CA PRO A 17 -4.87 -4.21 -17.84
C PRO A 17 -3.51 -4.75 -17.41
N ASP A 18 -2.75 -5.32 -18.35
CA ASP A 18 -1.40 -5.86 -18.10
C ASP A 18 -0.47 -4.83 -17.47
N LYS A 19 -0.60 -3.57 -17.86
CA LYS A 19 0.18 -2.47 -17.28
C LYS A 19 -0.10 -2.29 -15.79
N THR A 20 -1.36 -2.42 -15.35
CA THR A 20 -1.71 -2.37 -13.92
C THR A 20 -0.99 -3.49 -13.16
N VAL A 21 -1.02 -4.71 -13.72
CA VAL A 21 -0.34 -5.89 -13.14
C VAL A 21 1.17 -5.64 -13.03
N GLU A 22 1.79 -5.14 -14.10
CA GLU A 22 3.21 -4.77 -14.13
C GLU A 22 3.56 -3.77 -13.02
N LEU A 23 2.80 -2.66 -12.89
CA LEU A 23 3.05 -1.66 -11.86
C LEU A 23 2.90 -2.24 -10.45
N TRP A 24 1.95 -3.14 -10.22
CA TRP A 24 1.76 -3.76 -8.92
C TRP A 24 2.84 -4.80 -8.59
N TYR A 25 3.38 -5.51 -9.58
CA TYR A 25 4.58 -6.33 -9.38
C TYR A 25 5.81 -5.49 -9.05
N LEU A 26 5.98 -4.33 -9.72
CA LEU A 26 7.02 -3.39 -9.35
C LEU A 26 6.82 -2.86 -7.92
N ALA A 27 5.59 -2.54 -7.52
CA ALA A 27 5.28 -2.14 -6.15
C ALA A 27 5.63 -3.24 -5.13
N LYS A 28 5.31 -4.50 -5.43
CA LYS A 28 5.72 -5.67 -4.63
C LYS A 28 7.22 -5.70 -4.41
N GLN A 29 8.01 -5.60 -5.49
CA GLN A 29 9.47 -5.61 -5.42
C GLN A 29 10.02 -4.47 -4.55
N GLN A 30 9.42 -3.28 -4.63
CA GLN A 30 9.80 -2.16 -3.76
C GLN A 30 9.48 -2.45 -2.28
N MET A 31 8.33 -3.05 -1.97
CA MET A 31 7.99 -3.44 -0.60
C MET A 31 8.92 -4.53 -0.05
N GLU A 32 9.30 -5.50 -0.87
CA GLU A 32 10.28 -6.54 -0.53
C GLU A 32 11.65 -5.90 -0.24
N ALA A 33 12.10 -4.99 -1.09
CA ALA A 33 13.35 -4.25 -0.89
C ALA A 33 13.32 -3.36 0.36
N ALA A 34 12.19 -2.69 0.63
CA ALA A 34 11.98 -1.90 1.85
C ALA A 34 12.08 -2.80 3.10
N SER A 35 11.44 -3.98 3.06
CA SER A 35 11.44 -4.95 4.16
C SER A 35 12.84 -5.52 4.40
N ALA A 36 13.53 -5.95 3.34
CA ALA A 36 14.90 -6.48 3.43
C ALA A 36 15.87 -5.41 3.95
N THR A 37 15.74 -4.16 3.49
CA THR A 37 16.54 -3.04 3.99
C THR A 37 16.24 -2.80 5.47
N LEU A 38 14.97 -2.67 5.86
CA LEU A 38 14.58 -2.46 7.25
C LEU A 38 15.16 -3.52 8.21
N LEU A 39 15.25 -4.77 7.77
CA LEU A 39 15.76 -5.89 8.56
C LEU A 39 17.29 -6.05 8.53
N GLY A 40 17.93 -5.81 7.38
CA GLY A 40 19.34 -6.16 7.14
C GLY A 40 20.30 -4.98 7.02
N SER A 41 19.83 -3.79 6.64
CA SER A 41 20.66 -2.60 6.39
C SER A 41 19.92 -1.32 6.77
N PHE A 42 20.38 -0.60 7.79
CA PHE A 42 19.70 0.61 8.29
C PHE A 42 19.88 1.85 7.38
N ASN A 43 19.67 1.71 6.06
CA ASN A 43 19.50 2.84 5.18
C ASN A 43 18.05 3.36 5.25
N LYS A 44 17.82 4.28 6.18
CA LYS A 44 16.51 4.93 6.42
C LYS A 44 15.88 5.52 5.16
N TYR A 45 16.69 6.14 4.31
CA TYR A 45 16.20 6.80 3.10
C TYR A 45 15.77 5.81 2.03
N ALA A 46 16.46 4.67 1.90
CA ALA A 46 16.07 3.62 0.98
C ALA A 46 14.73 2.98 1.38
N VAL A 47 14.49 2.73 2.67
CA VAL A 47 13.20 2.23 3.16
C VAL A 47 12.07 3.20 2.80
N ILE A 48 12.23 4.48 3.13
CA ILE A 48 11.22 5.52 2.85
C ILE A 48 10.97 5.64 1.34
N GLN A 49 12.04 5.68 0.54
CA GLN A 49 11.94 5.79 -0.92
C GLN A 49 11.12 4.64 -1.51
N ASN A 50 11.46 3.41 -1.13
CA ASN A 50 10.81 2.22 -1.66
C ASN A 50 9.34 2.19 -1.25
N CYS A 51 9.00 2.58 -0.02
CA CYS A 51 7.61 2.70 0.42
C CYS A 51 6.84 3.77 -0.36
N CYS A 52 7.44 4.93 -0.64
CA CYS A 52 6.84 5.99 -1.45
C CYS A 52 6.60 5.52 -2.89
N ILE A 53 7.59 4.88 -3.52
CA ILE A 53 7.46 4.35 -4.90
C ILE A 53 6.39 3.28 -4.95
N ALA A 54 6.38 2.33 -4.01
CA ALA A 54 5.36 1.29 -3.95
C ALA A 54 3.95 1.89 -3.86
N THR A 55 3.72 2.84 -2.94
CA THR A 55 2.44 3.54 -2.80
C THR A 55 2.01 4.23 -4.09
N GLU A 56 2.94 4.91 -4.77
CA GLU A 56 2.68 5.58 -6.04
C GLU A 56 2.26 4.61 -7.14
N LEU A 57 3.01 3.53 -7.29
CA LEU A 57 2.76 2.50 -8.30
C LEU A 57 1.41 1.80 -8.08
N LEU A 58 1.06 1.53 -6.82
CA LEU A 58 -0.24 0.95 -6.46
C LEU A 58 -1.41 1.84 -6.90
N LEU A 59 -1.37 3.12 -6.51
CA LEU A 59 -2.42 4.08 -6.84
C LEU A 59 -2.50 4.36 -8.34
N LYS A 60 -1.36 4.49 -9.02
CA LYS A 60 -1.32 4.68 -10.48
C LYS A 60 -1.83 3.46 -11.22
N GLY A 61 -1.42 2.26 -10.81
CA GLY A 61 -1.93 1.01 -11.38
C GLY A 61 -3.44 0.90 -11.25
N ALA A 62 -4.00 1.29 -10.09
CA ALA A 62 -5.45 1.33 -9.89
C ALA A 62 -6.14 2.34 -10.83
N LEU A 63 -5.55 3.49 -11.12
CA LEU A 63 -6.13 4.46 -12.05
C LEU A 63 -6.05 4.00 -13.52
N ILE A 64 -5.01 3.26 -13.90
CA ILE A 64 -4.90 2.69 -15.26
C ILE A 64 -6.09 1.77 -15.57
N THR A 65 -6.65 1.06 -14.58
CA THR A 65 -7.84 0.22 -14.80
C THR A 65 -9.08 1.03 -15.20
N PHE A 66 -9.07 2.35 -14.97
CA PHE A 66 -10.15 3.27 -15.32
C PHE A 66 -9.84 4.13 -16.56
N GLY A 67 -8.82 3.75 -17.33
CA GLY A 67 -8.50 4.38 -18.62
C GLY A 67 -7.56 5.60 -18.53
N PHE A 68 -6.93 5.84 -17.39
CA PHE A 68 -5.88 6.86 -17.28
C PHE A 68 -4.60 6.36 -17.94
N ASP A 69 -4.00 7.17 -18.80
CA ASP A 69 -2.71 6.86 -19.42
C ASP A 69 -1.53 7.27 -18.54
N GLU A 70 -0.38 6.64 -18.75
CA GLU A 70 0.84 6.88 -17.97
C GLU A 70 1.36 8.31 -18.09
N GLU A 71 1.19 8.96 -19.25
CA GLU A 71 1.67 10.32 -19.47
C GLU A 71 0.86 11.32 -18.64
N THR A 72 -0.45 11.17 -18.61
CA THR A 72 -1.37 11.91 -17.73
C THR A 72 -1.03 11.69 -16.26
N LEU A 73 -0.85 10.44 -15.84
CA LEU A 73 -0.47 10.11 -14.45
C LEU A 73 0.88 10.72 -14.06
N ARG A 74 1.86 10.73 -14.97
CA ARG A 74 3.17 11.33 -14.73
C ARG A 74 3.11 12.85 -14.67
N LYS A 75 2.49 13.51 -15.65
CA LYS A 75 2.49 14.98 -15.78
C LYS A 75 1.54 15.67 -14.82
N GLN A 76 0.33 15.12 -14.63
CA GLN A 76 -0.72 15.80 -13.88
C GLN A 76 -0.79 15.35 -12.42
N TYR A 77 -0.38 14.12 -12.10
CA TYR A 77 -0.43 13.60 -10.73
C TYR A 77 0.96 13.56 -10.09
N GLY A 78 1.98 13.19 -10.86
CA GLY A 78 3.36 13.12 -10.37
C GLY A 78 3.46 12.24 -9.13
N HIS A 79 4.01 12.79 -8.05
CA HIS A 79 4.18 12.14 -6.74
C HIS A 79 3.11 12.57 -5.70
N ASN A 80 2.00 13.19 -6.14
CA ASN A 80 0.99 13.72 -5.23
C ASN A 80 0.01 12.64 -4.76
N PHE A 81 0.33 11.99 -3.64
CA PHE A 81 -0.50 10.91 -3.10
C PHE A 81 -1.92 11.35 -2.74
N LYS A 82 -2.09 12.57 -2.19
CA LYS A 82 -3.41 13.10 -1.87
C LYS A 82 -4.29 13.21 -3.11
N LYS A 83 -3.74 13.67 -4.24
CA LYS A 83 -4.46 13.74 -5.52
C LYS A 83 -4.79 12.33 -6.03
N LEU A 84 -3.82 11.43 -6.02
CA LEU A 84 -3.99 10.04 -6.44
C LEU A 84 -5.07 9.30 -5.63
N VAL A 85 -5.09 9.43 -4.30
CA VAL A 85 -6.12 8.82 -3.43
C VAL A 85 -7.50 9.40 -3.72
N ASN A 86 -7.62 10.72 -3.83
CA ASN A 86 -8.91 11.36 -4.12
C ASN A 86 -9.49 10.89 -5.46
N THR A 87 -8.67 10.80 -6.50
CA THR A 87 -9.12 10.32 -7.81
C THR A 87 -9.41 8.82 -7.78
N SER A 88 -8.59 8.01 -7.11
CA SER A 88 -8.86 6.57 -6.96
C SER A 88 -10.22 6.32 -6.31
N TYR A 89 -10.56 7.07 -5.27
CA TYR A 89 -11.86 6.98 -4.59
C TYR A 89 -13.06 7.34 -5.50
N GLN A 90 -12.88 8.22 -6.49
CA GLN A 90 -13.97 8.55 -7.43
C GLN A 90 -14.38 7.34 -8.30
N HIS A 91 -13.46 6.38 -8.48
CA HIS A 91 -13.70 5.19 -9.29
C HIS A 91 -13.87 3.91 -8.45
N LEU A 92 -13.38 3.92 -7.22
CA LEU A 92 -13.40 2.79 -6.29
C LEU A 92 -14.16 3.18 -5.02
N SER A 93 -15.49 3.09 -5.05
CA SER A 93 -16.37 3.58 -3.98
C SER A 93 -16.20 2.85 -2.64
N ASN A 94 -15.68 1.62 -2.65
CA ASN A 94 -15.47 0.81 -1.45
C ASN A 94 -14.07 1.03 -0.82
N LEU A 95 -13.29 2.00 -1.32
CA LEU A 95 -12.03 2.39 -0.66
C LEU A 95 -12.33 3.14 0.65
N ASP A 96 -11.62 2.76 1.71
CA ASP A 96 -11.56 3.55 2.94
C ASP A 96 -10.72 4.81 2.72
N LYS A 97 -11.37 5.83 2.15
CA LYS A 97 -10.75 7.10 1.79
C LYS A 97 -10.13 7.82 2.98
N GLU A 98 -10.82 7.82 4.12
CA GLU A 98 -10.39 8.57 5.30
C GLU A 98 -9.08 8.00 5.82
N THR A 99 -9.03 6.69 6.04
CA THR A 99 -7.81 6.02 6.49
C THR A 99 -6.71 6.11 5.44
N LEU A 100 -7.00 5.96 4.15
CA LEU A 100 -5.99 6.12 3.10
C LEU A 100 -5.41 7.53 3.07
N LEU A 101 -6.25 8.58 3.17
CA LEU A 101 -5.78 9.96 3.23
C LEU A 101 -4.93 10.22 4.47
N PHE A 102 -5.34 9.70 5.63
CA PHE A 102 -4.57 9.77 6.87
C PHE A 102 -3.19 9.14 6.69
N VAL A 103 -3.14 7.91 6.14
CA VAL A 103 -1.91 7.15 5.94
C VAL A 103 -0.97 7.82 4.94
N VAL A 104 -1.48 8.27 3.78
CA VAL A 104 -0.60 8.88 2.75
C VAL A 104 -0.02 10.23 3.19
N GLN A 105 -0.69 10.95 4.08
CA GLN A 105 -0.20 12.22 4.64
C GLN A 105 0.96 12.03 5.63
N GLN A 106 1.17 10.82 6.15
CA GLN A 106 2.31 10.54 7.03
C GLN A 106 3.61 10.41 6.26
N PHE A 107 3.58 10.12 4.94
CA PHE A 107 4.81 9.99 4.16
C PHE A 107 5.52 11.34 4.05
N PRO A 108 6.85 11.38 4.26
CA PRO A 108 7.62 12.59 4.06
C PRO A 108 7.60 12.98 2.58
N ASP A 109 7.71 14.29 2.29
CA ASP A 109 7.99 14.78 0.93
C ASP A 109 9.39 14.33 0.54
N TYR A 110 9.49 13.14 -0.04
CA TYR A 110 10.75 12.41 -0.19
C TYR A 110 11.74 13.15 -1.10
N VAL A 111 11.26 13.87 -2.13
CA VAL A 111 12.13 14.64 -3.03
C VAL A 111 12.83 15.79 -2.30
N LYS A 112 12.11 16.46 -1.38
CA LYS A 112 12.68 17.56 -0.58
C LYS A 112 13.51 17.05 0.59
N SER A 113 12.98 16.06 1.30
CA SER A 113 13.59 15.53 2.53
C SER A 113 14.85 14.69 2.31
N ARG A 114 15.16 14.26 1.07
CA ARG A 114 16.42 13.54 0.76
C ARG A 114 17.67 14.37 1.08
N TYR A 115 17.60 15.69 0.95
CA TYR A 115 18.73 16.59 1.18
C TYR A 115 18.70 17.25 2.57
N GLU A 116 17.71 16.90 3.39
CA GLU A 116 17.60 17.35 4.77
C GLU A 116 17.99 16.20 5.71
N ASP A 117 18.83 16.47 6.72
CA ASP A 117 19.16 15.48 7.74
C ASP A 117 18.00 15.31 8.73
N GLN A 118 16.95 14.62 8.28
CA GLN A 118 15.82 14.26 9.11
C GLN A 118 16.15 13.01 9.95
N LYS A 119 15.86 13.07 11.24
CA LYS A 119 16.03 11.95 12.17
C LYS A 119 14.78 11.08 12.17
N PHE A 120 14.86 9.91 11.54
CA PHE A 120 13.83 8.88 11.59
C PHE A 120 14.23 7.77 12.56
N SER A 121 13.32 7.40 13.46
CA SER A 121 13.50 6.23 14.32
C SER A 121 13.17 4.93 13.56
N ARG A 122 13.59 3.79 14.11
CA ARG A 122 13.19 2.48 13.57
C ARG A 122 11.67 2.28 13.59
N LEU A 123 10.99 2.84 14.59
CA LEU A 123 9.54 2.80 14.69
C LEU A 123 8.88 3.60 13.56
N ASP A 124 9.45 4.73 13.16
CA ASP A 124 8.92 5.52 12.04
C ASP A 124 9.08 4.76 10.72
N LEU A 125 10.23 4.12 10.51
CA LEU A 125 10.44 3.27 9.33
C LEU A 125 9.48 2.08 9.28
N GLY A 126 9.25 1.44 10.43
CA GLY A 126 8.26 0.37 10.56
C GLY A 126 6.84 0.86 10.24
N LYS A 127 6.46 2.06 10.72
CA LYS A 127 5.18 2.69 10.40
C LYS A 127 5.02 2.92 8.90
N PHE A 128 6.04 3.44 8.20
CA PHE A 128 5.96 3.64 6.75
C PHE A 128 5.76 2.33 5.99
N LEU A 129 6.46 1.27 6.38
CA LEU A 129 6.29 -0.04 5.77
C LEU A 129 4.87 -0.61 6.01
N MET A 130 4.37 -0.55 7.25
CA MET A 130 3.01 -1.01 7.58
C MET A 130 1.94 -0.19 6.86
N ASN A 131 2.15 1.11 6.73
CA ASN A 131 1.28 2.01 5.98
C ASN A 131 1.21 1.62 4.49
N THR A 132 2.35 1.32 3.86
CA THR A 132 2.38 0.83 2.48
C THR A 132 1.68 -0.53 2.33
N GLN A 133 1.88 -1.45 3.29
CA GLN A 133 1.16 -2.74 3.32
C GLN A 133 -0.36 -2.57 3.46
N TYR A 134 -0.79 -1.62 4.29
CA TYR A 134 -2.20 -1.27 4.41
C TYR A 134 -2.77 -0.79 3.07
N ILE A 135 -2.11 0.19 2.43
CA ILE A 135 -2.53 0.75 1.13
C ILE A 135 -2.64 -0.36 0.07
N SER A 136 -1.64 -1.24 0.01
CA SER A 136 -1.60 -2.32 -0.96
C SER A 136 -2.76 -3.30 -0.78
N GLY A 137 -3.08 -3.63 0.48
CA GLY A 137 -4.24 -4.44 0.83
C GLY A 137 -5.58 -3.76 0.49
N GLU A 138 -5.73 -2.46 0.77
CA GLU A 138 -6.97 -1.74 0.43
C GLU A 138 -7.21 -1.68 -1.08
N ILE A 139 -6.17 -1.43 -1.87
CA ILE A 139 -6.28 -1.35 -3.33
C ILE A 139 -6.61 -2.72 -3.90
N LEU A 140 -5.86 -3.78 -3.56
CA LEU A 140 -6.10 -5.11 -4.13
C LEU A 140 -7.50 -5.65 -3.83
N ARG A 141 -8.06 -5.36 -2.65
CA ARG A 141 -9.42 -5.80 -2.30
C ARG A 141 -10.48 -5.25 -3.24
N GLN A 142 -10.25 -4.11 -3.89
CA GLN A 142 -11.23 -3.58 -4.83
C GLN A 142 -11.30 -4.38 -6.15
N PHE A 143 -10.24 -5.13 -6.46
CA PHE A 143 -10.13 -5.89 -7.70
C PHE A 143 -10.25 -7.40 -7.48
N SER A 144 -10.07 -7.86 -6.24
CA SER A 144 -10.18 -9.26 -5.85
C SER A 144 -11.58 -9.60 -5.36
N ASN A 145 -12.06 -10.80 -5.68
CA ASN A 145 -13.30 -11.36 -5.13
C ASN A 145 -13.16 -11.80 -3.66
N ARG A 146 -11.97 -11.67 -3.06
CA ARG A 146 -11.66 -12.17 -1.72
C ARG A 146 -11.43 -11.02 -0.76
N ASN A 147 -12.47 -10.68 0.01
CA ASN A 147 -12.43 -9.62 0.99
C ASN A 147 -12.54 -10.17 2.43
N CYS A 148 -11.39 -10.54 3.02
CA CYS A 148 -11.39 -11.02 4.42
C CYS A 148 -11.89 -9.97 5.43
N ARG A 149 -11.93 -8.67 5.09
CA ARG A 149 -12.50 -7.63 5.96
C ARG A 149 -14.00 -7.77 6.07
N GLU A 150 -14.69 -8.13 4.98
CA GLU A 150 -16.12 -8.46 5.01
C GLU A 150 -16.38 -9.76 5.79
N ASP A 151 -15.44 -10.72 5.72
CA ASP A 151 -15.52 -11.98 6.47
C ASP A 151 -15.31 -11.80 7.99
N PHE A 152 -14.72 -10.68 8.42
CA PHE A 152 -14.70 -10.31 9.83
C PHE A 152 -16.07 -9.77 10.23
N THR A 153 -17.01 -10.68 10.55
CA THR A 153 -18.19 -10.31 11.34
C THR A 153 -17.67 -9.69 12.63
N ALA A 154 -17.91 -8.39 12.84
CA ALA A 154 -17.62 -7.75 14.11
C ALA A 154 -18.28 -8.59 15.19
N MET A 155 -17.47 -9.25 16.03
CA MET A 155 -18.02 -9.92 17.20
C MET A 155 -18.79 -8.85 17.97
N PRO A 156 -20.07 -9.07 18.33
CA PRO A 156 -20.80 -8.12 19.14
C PRO A 156 -19.95 -7.81 20.36
N ASN A 157 -19.87 -6.53 20.71
CA ASN A 157 -19.00 -5.89 21.72
C ASN A 157 -18.87 -6.72 23.02
N ARG A 158 -18.13 -7.82 22.96
CA ARG A 158 -17.78 -8.70 24.06
C ARG A 158 -16.37 -8.29 24.44
N ASN A 159 -16.17 -8.06 25.73
CA ASN A 159 -14.85 -7.82 26.31
C ASN A 159 -13.83 -8.73 25.63
N TRP A 160 -12.80 -8.13 25.04
CA TRP A 160 -11.72 -8.85 24.38
C TRP A 160 -11.06 -9.79 25.40
N ASP A 161 -11.44 -11.07 25.39
CA ASP A 161 -10.79 -12.08 26.20
C ASP A 161 -9.46 -12.46 25.55
N LEU A 162 -8.41 -11.74 25.96
CA LEU A 162 -7.05 -11.93 25.47
C LEU A 162 -6.37 -13.19 26.04
N THR A 163 -7.05 -13.97 26.89
CA THR A 163 -6.46 -15.18 27.51
C THR A 163 -6.17 -16.30 26.50
N TYR A 164 -6.79 -16.29 25.31
CA TYR A 164 -6.60 -17.32 24.28
C TYR A 164 -5.42 -17.07 23.33
N ARG A 165 -4.68 -15.95 23.47
CA ARG A 165 -3.44 -15.74 22.70
C ARG A 165 -2.23 -16.32 23.44
N THR A 166 -2.25 -17.62 23.69
CA THR A 166 -1.01 -18.33 23.99
C THR A 166 -0.44 -18.85 22.68
N PHE A 167 0.84 -18.54 22.41
CA PHE A 167 1.58 -19.25 21.36
C PHE A 167 1.48 -20.75 21.67
N PRO A 168 1.31 -21.62 20.66
CA PRO A 168 1.37 -23.05 20.90
C PRO A 168 2.68 -23.35 21.62
N LYS A 169 2.56 -23.92 22.83
CA LYS A 169 3.73 -24.48 23.52
C LYS A 169 4.24 -25.62 22.64
N LYS A 170 5.54 -25.58 22.35
CA LYS A 170 6.25 -26.63 21.60
C LYS A 170 6.01 -28.00 22.21
#